data_AF-A0A497NZX2-F1
#
_entry.id   AF-A0A497NZX2-F1
#
_cell.length_a   1.000
_cell.length_b   1.000
_cell.length_c   1.000
_cell.angle_alpha   90.00
_cell.angle_beta   90.00
_cell.angle_gamma   90.00
#
_symmetry.space_group_name_H-M   'P 1'
#
loop_
_entity.id
_entity.type
_entity.pdbx_description
1 polymer ?
#
loop_
_entity_poly.entity_id
_entity_poly.type
_entity_poly.pdbx_seq_one_letter_code
_entity_poly.pdbx_strand_id
1 'polypeptide(L)'
;KTLKDQGIKIGDTVAKLKRFTMVKNYVGALAVSLEAEDFSTPPRLILFKFNEDEKRIPVKWAIGVMVSDGALQQMEKGYFTFKELDKYIAMAEEMGHYVPESIKEPKVTVKEMKKALKTNNVAELKKIIPGLSKKSKMDLITLGQGRYNHLNMEVISLIEKELGVSLKSVDLTPVVE
;
A
#
# COMPACT_ATOMS: atom_id res chain seq x y z
N LYS A 1 16.11 -0.93 -22.72
CA LYS A 1 16.55 -2.33 -22.68
C LYS A 1 15.66 -3.07 -21.71
N THR A 2 14.72 -3.82 -22.24
CA THR A 2 13.65 -4.48 -21.50
C THR A 2 14.11 -5.87 -21.05
N LEU A 3 13.65 -6.31 -19.88
CA LEU A 3 14.03 -7.57 -19.20
C LEU A 3 13.75 -8.86 -20.02
N LYS A 4 13.23 -8.75 -21.24
CA LYS A 4 13.04 -9.86 -22.18
C LYS A 4 14.33 -10.27 -22.91
N ASP A 5 15.33 -9.38 -23.01
CA ASP A 5 16.57 -9.64 -23.76
C ASP A 5 17.57 -10.58 -23.06
N GLN A 6 17.28 -11.08 -21.86
CA GLN A 6 18.23 -11.88 -21.07
C GLN A 6 17.88 -13.37 -20.93
N GLY A 7 16.85 -13.88 -21.61
CA GLY A 7 16.53 -15.32 -21.58
C GLY A 7 16.19 -15.88 -20.18
N ILE A 8 15.97 -15.02 -19.19
CA ILE A 8 15.55 -15.41 -17.85
C ILE A 8 14.06 -15.71 -17.91
N LYS A 9 13.70 -17.00 -17.88
CA LYS A 9 12.33 -17.42 -17.62
C LYS A 9 11.91 -16.85 -16.27
N ILE A 10 10.89 -16.00 -16.26
CA ILE A 10 10.37 -15.36 -15.05
C ILE A 10 10.11 -16.43 -13.96
N GLY A 11 9.63 -17.62 -14.36
CA GLY A 11 9.39 -18.77 -13.48
C GLY A 11 10.61 -19.30 -12.69
N ASP A 12 11.83 -19.25 -13.21
CA ASP A 12 13.02 -19.76 -12.46
C ASP A 12 13.45 -18.81 -11.33
N THR A 13 13.08 -17.53 -11.43
CA THR A 13 13.41 -16.52 -10.42
C THR A 13 12.33 -16.44 -9.34
N VAL A 14 11.08 -16.69 -9.73
CA VAL A 14 9.91 -16.80 -8.86
C VAL A 14 10.06 -18.01 -7.91
N ALA A 15 10.49 -19.18 -8.41
CA ALA A 15 10.69 -20.40 -7.62
C ALA A 15 11.70 -20.28 -6.46
N LYS A 16 12.59 -19.27 -6.46
CA LYS A 16 13.59 -19.06 -5.39
C LYS A 16 13.17 -18.03 -4.34
N LEU A 17 12.07 -17.31 -4.55
CA LEU A 17 11.62 -16.32 -3.57
C LEU A 17 11.05 -17.03 -2.35
N LYS A 18 11.62 -16.80 -1.16
CA LYS A 18 11.11 -17.40 0.09
C LYS A 18 10.12 -16.51 0.82
N ARG A 19 10.14 -15.20 0.54
CA ARG A 19 9.33 -14.18 1.23
C ARG A 19 9.02 -13.01 0.30
N PHE A 20 7.85 -12.42 0.48
CA PHE A 20 7.47 -11.13 -0.10
C PHE A 20 7.49 -10.04 0.98
N THR A 21 7.75 -8.80 0.57
CA THR A 21 7.61 -7.65 1.47
C THR A 21 6.22 -7.05 1.32
N MET A 22 5.37 -7.27 2.31
CA MET A 22 4.06 -6.66 2.42
C MET A 22 4.21 -5.25 2.98
N VAL A 23 3.58 -4.28 2.32
CA VAL A 23 3.66 -2.85 2.64
C VAL A 23 2.28 -2.37 3.09
N LYS A 24 2.19 -1.84 4.30
CA LYS A 24 0.98 -1.21 4.82
C LYS A 24 0.78 0.13 4.11
N ASN A 25 -0.36 0.25 3.45
CA ASN A 25 -0.81 1.47 2.82
C ASN A 25 -1.93 2.10 3.63
N TYR A 26 -1.85 2.13 4.96
CA TYR A 26 -2.90 2.69 5.82
C TYR A 26 -2.26 3.43 6.99
N VAL A 27 -2.81 4.59 7.36
CA VAL A 27 -2.23 5.42 8.44
C VAL A 27 -2.37 4.74 9.81
N GLY A 28 -3.45 3.98 10.03
CA GLY A 28 -3.72 3.27 11.27
C GLY A 28 -2.94 1.96 11.45
N ALA A 29 -3.31 1.20 12.48
CA ALA A 29 -2.96 -0.20 12.59
C ALA A 29 -3.75 -1.02 11.55
N LEU A 30 -3.18 -2.11 11.06
CA LEU A 30 -3.81 -3.00 10.09
C LEU A 30 -3.65 -4.45 10.53
N ALA A 31 -4.74 -5.20 10.55
CA ALA A 31 -4.75 -6.63 10.80
C ALA A 31 -5.21 -7.35 9.53
N VAL A 32 -4.41 -8.30 9.06
CA VAL A 32 -4.70 -9.10 7.87
C VAL A 32 -4.60 -10.58 8.24
N SER A 33 -5.70 -11.31 8.17
CA SER A 33 -5.70 -12.76 8.34
C SER A 33 -5.38 -13.40 7.00
N LEU A 34 -4.35 -14.24 6.95
CA LEU A 34 -3.89 -14.92 5.74
C LEU A 34 -3.98 -16.43 5.94
N GLU A 35 -4.78 -17.08 5.11
CA GLU A 35 -4.72 -18.53 4.92
C GLU A 35 -3.36 -18.92 4.34
N ALA A 36 -2.94 -20.16 4.56
CA ALA A 36 -1.90 -20.74 3.73
C ALA A 36 -2.49 -21.06 2.37
N GLU A 37 -1.75 -20.78 1.30
CA GLU A 37 -2.19 -21.01 -0.08
C GLU A 37 -2.68 -22.45 -0.34
N ASP A 38 -2.06 -23.43 0.31
CA ASP A 38 -2.39 -24.87 0.20
C ASP A 38 -3.27 -25.40 1.35
N PHE A 39 -3.73 -24.53 2.26
CA PHE A 39 -4.49 -24.86 3.47
C PHE A 39 -3.85 -25.91 4.41
N SER A 40 -2.57 -26.24 4.22
CA SER A 40 -1.89 -27.27 5.02
C SER A 40 -1.50 -26.81 6.42
N THR A 41 -1.60 -25.51 6.70
CA THR A 41 -1.28 -24.93 8.01
C THR A 41 -2.35 -23.91 8.40
N PRO A 42 -2.57 -23.68 9.70
CA PRO A 42 -3.57 -22.73 10.16
C PRO A 42 -3.35 -21.31 9.60
N PRO A 43 -4.45 -20.54 9.46
CA PRO A 43 -4.37 -19.13 9.10
C PRO A 43 -3.50 -18.34 10.08
N ARG A 44 -2.82 -17.34 9.54
CA ARG A 44 -1.90 -16.49 10.27
C ARG A 44 -2.38 -15.04 10.27
N LEU A 45 -2.49 -14.46 11.45
CA LEU A 45 -2.77 -13.05 11.61
C LEU A 45 -1.49 -12.21 11.47
N ILE A 46 -1.47 -11.31 10.49
CA ILE A 46 -0.42 -10.32 10.27
C ILE A 46 -0.88 -8.97 10.81
N LEU A 47 -0.28 -8.55 11.92
CA LEU A 47 -0.61 -7.29 12.60
C LEU A 47 0.44 -6.22 12.29
N PHE A 48 0.09 -5.17 11.57
CA PHE A 48 0.91 -3.97 11.45
C PHE A 48 0.54 -2.98 12.54
N LYS A 49 1.53 -2.58 13.33
CA LYS A 49 1.38 -1.48 14.30
C LYS A 49 1.29 -0.13 13.57
N PHE A 50 0.88 0.92 14.29
CA PHE A 50 0.78 2.28 13.74
C PHE A 50 2.09 2.76 13.09
N ASN A 51 3.23 2.46 13.71
CA ASN A 51 4.57 2.86 13.26
C ASN A 51 5.27 1.86 12.33
N GLU A 52 4.61 0.78 11.94
CA GLU A 52 5.19 -0.28 11.10
C GLU A 52 4.58 -0.25 9.71
N ASP A 53 5.40 0.06 8.71
CA ASP A 53 4.95 0.22 7.32
C ASP A 53 5.26 -1.02 6.45
N GLU A 54 6.16 -1.92 6.86
CA GLU A 54 6.59 -3.08 6.05
C GLU A 54 6.76 -4.35 6.89
N LYS A 55 6.39 -5.51 6.35
CA LYS A 55 6.63 -6.84 6.94
C LYS A 55 7.05 -7.86 5.89
N ARG A 56 7.97 -8.74 6.24
CA ARG A 56 8.37 -9.86 5.38
C ARG A 56 7.50 -11.08 5.68
N ILE A 57 6.72 -11.51 4.69
CA ILE A 57 5.77 -12.61 4.79
C ILE A 57 6.28 -13.78 3.95
N PRO A 58 6.33 -15.01 4.49
CA PRO A 58 6.71 -16.18 3.69
C PRO A 58 5.72 -16.40 2.53
N VAL A 59 6.23 -16.87 1.39
CA VAL A 59 5.44 -17.01 0.15
C VAL A 59 4.11 -17.72 0.38
N LYS A 60 4.12 -18.80 1.15
CA LYS A 60 2.94 -19.59 1.50
C LYS A 60 1.74 -18.76 1.98
N TRP A 61 1.98 -17.80 2.87
CA TRP A 61 0.92 -16.91 3.37
C TRP A 61 0.75 -15.67 2.49
N ALA A 62 1.80 -15.23 1.80
CA ALA A 62 1.71 -14.10 0.89
C ALA A 62 0.78 -14.40 -0.30
N ILE A 63 0.96 -15.53 -0.98
CA ILE A 63 0.04 -16.01 -2.03
C ILE A 63 -1.32 -16.38 -1.44
N GLY A 64 -1.33 -16.78 -0.17
CA GLY A 64 -2.54 -16.98 0.64
C GLY A 64 -3.54 -15.82 0.61
N VAL A 65 -3.12 -14.60 0.27
CA VAL A 65 -4.03 -13.46 0.02
C VAL A 65 -5.08 -13.81 -1.04
N MET A 66 -4.72 -14.57 -2.08
CA MET A 66 -5.63 -14.93 -3.19
C MET A 66 -6.76 -15.88 -2.77
N VAL A 67 -6.54 -16.63 -1.69
CA VAL A 67 -7.53 -17.58 -1.13
C VAL A 67 -8.14 -17.08 0.18
N SER A 68 -7.82 -15.84 0.58
CA SER A 68 -8.31 -15.21 1.80
C SER A 68 -9.20 -14.02 1.44
N ASP A 69 -10.51 -14.21 1.32
CA ASP A 69 -11.46 -13.18 0.86
C ASP A 69 -11.28 -11.82 1.55
N GLY A 70 -11.13 -11.83 2.88
CA GLY A 70 -10.93 -10.61 3.66
C GLY A 70 -9.61 -9.90 3.32
N ALA A 71 -8.53 -10.65 3.10
CA ALA A 71 -7.24 -10.09 2.72
C ALA A 71 -7.24 -9.59 1.28
N LEU A 72 -7.86 -10.33 0.35
CA LEU A 72 -8.02 -9.92 -1.03
C LEU A 72 -8.78 -8.60 -1.12
N GLN A 73 -9.94 -8.50 -0.47
CA GLN A 73 -10.71 -7.25 -0.40
C GLN A 73 -9.92 -6.10 0.20
N GLN A 74 -9.11 -6.35 1.23
CA GLN A 74 -8.24 -5.33 1.80
C GLN A 74 -7.14 -4.88 0.83
N MET A 75 -6.58 -5.79 0.04
CA MET A 75 -5.59 -5.47 -0.99
C MET A 75 -6.22 -4.68 -2.15
N GLU A 76 -7.40 -5.10 -2.62
CA GLU A 76 -8.19 -4.39 -3.64
C GLU A 76 -8.54 -2.97 -3.20
N LYS A 77 -8.97 -2.80 -1.95
CA LYS A 77 -9.22 -1.48 -1.34
C LYS A 77 -7.95 -0.67 -1.06
N GLY A 78 -6.77 -1.25 -1.26
CA GLY A 78 -5.48 -0.57 -1.12
C GLY A 78 -5.07 -0.31 0.33
N TYR A 79 -5.47 -1.17 1.27
CA TYR A 79 -4.97 -1.12 2.65
C TYR A 79 -3.54 -1.62 2.77
N PHE A 80 -3.13 -2.52 1.88
CA PHE A 80 -1.74 -2.96 1.73
C PHE A 80 -1.44 -3.31 0.27
N THR A 81 -0.16 -3.48 -0.03
CA THR A 81 0.33 -4.03 -1.30
C THR A 81 1.61 -4.84 -1.05
N PHE A 82 2.19 -5.44 -2.09
CA PHE A 82 3.53 -6.01 -2.03
C PHE A 82 4.52 -5.08 -2.72
N LYS A 83 5.71 -4.94 -2.14
CA LYS A 83 6.79 -4.13 -2.71
C LYS A 83 7.24 -4.68 -4.07
N GLU A 84 7.25 -6.01 -4.19
CA GLU A 84 7.57 -6.73 -5.40
C GLU A 84 6.29 -7.14 -6.17
N LEU A 85 5.36 -6.20 -6.40
CA LEU A 85 4.01 -6.47 -6.93
C LEU A 85 4.02 -7.30 -8.22
N ASP A 86 4.84 -6.94 -9.22
CA ASP A 86 4.91 -7.69 -10.49
C ASP A 86 5.32 -9.14 -10.28
N LYS A 87 6.26 -9.40 -9.36
CA LYS A 87 6.70 -10.77 -9.04
C LYS A 87 5.64 -11.53 -8.27
N TYR A 88 4.91 -10.84 -7.40
CA TYR A 88 3.80 -11.41 -6.66
C TYR A 88 2.67 -11.85 -7.60
N ILE A 89 2.29 -10.99 -8.55
CA ILE A 89 1.26 -11.28 -9.55
C ILE A 89 1.69 -12.46 -10.41
N ALA A 90 2.90 -12.41 -10.97
CA ALA A 90 3.42 -13.51 -11.79
C ALA A 90 3.43 -14.85 -11.03
N MET A 91 3.85 -14.84 -9.76
CA MET A 91 3.84 -16.05 -8.94
C MET A 91 2.42 -16.57 -8.68
N ALA A 92 1.48 -15.69 -8.35
CA ALA A 92 0.08 -16.09 -8.12
C ALA A 92 -0.54 -16.70 -9.39
N GLU A 93 -0.33 -16.08 -10.54
CA GLU A 93 -0.82 -16.58 -11.83
C GLU A 93 -0.14 -17.90 -12.24
N GLU A 94 1.17 -18.05 -12.02
CA GLU A 94 1.91 -19.32 -12.24
C GLU A 94 1.38 -20.46 -11.36
N MET A 95 0.90 -20.14 -10.16
CA MET A 95 0.27 -21.09 -9.23
C MET A 95 -1.22 -21.34 -9.55
N GLY A 96 -1.77 -20.73 -10.60
CA GLY A 96 -3.14 -20.93 -11.04
C GLY A 96 -4.19 -20.03 -10.38
N HIS A 97 -3.77 -19.03 -9.61
CA HIS A 97 -4.68 -18.07 -8.98
C HIS A 97 -5.07 -16.96 -9.95
N TYR A 98 -6.34 -16.56 -9.91
CA TYR A 98 -6.81 -15.38 -10.62
C TYR A 98 -6.46 -14.11 -9.84
N VAL A 99 -5.73 -13.19 -10.47
CA VAL A 99 -5.41 -11.88 -9.88
C VAL A 99 -6.34 -10.80 -10.44
N PRO A 100 -7.19 -10.18 -9.60
CA PRO A 100 -8.03 -9.06 -10.00
C PRO A 100 -7.23 -7.90 -10.62
N GLU A 101 -7.75 -7.32 -11.70
CA GLU A 101 -7.13 -6.15 -12.36
C GLU A 101 -6.94 -4.96 -11.41
N SER A 102 -7.84 -4.80 -10.43
CA SER A 102 -7.77 -3.77 -9.37
C SER A 102 -6.53 -3.88 -8.46
N ILE A 103 -5.82 -5.01 -8.49
CA ILE A 103 -4.56 -5.24 -7.80
C ILE A 103 -3.35 -4.99 -8.71
N LYS A 104 -3.51 -5.12 -10.03
CA LYS A 104 -2.43 -4.96 -11.01
C LYS A 104 -2.04 -3.49 -11.24
N GLU A 105 -2.94 -2.56 -10.92
CA GLU A 105 -2.64 -1.14 -11.02
C GLU A 105 -1.65 -0.68 -9.91
N PRO A 106 -0.65 0.15 -10.24
CA PRO A 106 0.31 0.65 -9.27
C PRO A 106 -0.39 1.55 -8.24
N LYS A 107 -0.56 1.03 -7.02
CA LYS A 107 -1.13 1.80 -5.91
C LYS A 107 -0.05 2.66 -5.26
N VAL A 108 -0.27 3.97 -5.30
CA VAL A 108 0.54 4.91 -4.52
C VAL A 108 0.46 4.56 -3.05
N THR A 109 1.61 4.35 -2.45
CA THR A 109 1.74 3.93 -1.05
C THR A 109 1.62 5.12 -0.10
N VAL A 110 1.19 4.84 1.13
CA VAL A 110 1.21 5.85 2.22
C VAL A 110 2.63 6.39 2.45
N LYS A 111 3.64 5.56 2.23
CA LYS A 111 5.05 5.93 2.35
C LYS A 111 5.46 6.99 1.31
N GLU A 112 5.03 6.84 0.06
CA GLU A 112 5.29 7.82 -1.00
C GLU A 112 4.58 9.14 -0.71
N MET A 113 3.31 9.09 -0.27
CA MET A 113 2.58 10.29 0.17
C MET A 113 3.28 10.99 1.34
N LYS A 114 3.67 10.24 2.38
CA LYS A 114 4.46 10.76 3.52
C LYS A 114 5.76 11.42 3.06
N LYS A 115 6.46 10.82 2.09
CA LYS A 115 7.72 11.35 1.55
C LYS A 115 7.48 12.68 0.82
N ALA A 116 6.53 12.71 -0.12
CA ALA A 116 6.20 13.91 -0.90
C ALA A 116 5.78 15.08 0.01
N LEU A 117 4.98 14.79 1.05
CA LEU A 117 4.60 15.76 2.09
C LEU A 117 5.80 16.20 2.93
N LYS A 118 6.70 15.29 3.34
CA LYS A 118 7.90 15.63 4.12
C LYS A 118 8.84 16.56 3.36
N THR A 119 8.97 16.37 2.05
CA THR A 119 9.88 17.15 1.21
C THR A 119 9.22 18.39 0.61
N ASN A 120 7.95 18.68 0.95
CA ASN A 120 7.15 19.74 0.33
C ASN A 120 7.19 19.71 -1.21
N ASN A 121 7.19 18.50 -1.81
CA ASN A 121 7.39 18.34 -3.26
C ASN A 121 6.06 18.46 -4.00
N VAL A 122 5.69 19.70 -4.33
CA VAL A 122 4.46 20.06 -5.07
C VAL A 122 4.37 19.32 -6.42
N ALA A 123 5.48 19.16 -7.13
CA ALA A 123 5.50 18.51 -8.45
C ALA A 123 5.18 17.01 -8.35
N GLU A 124 5.66 16.34 -7.30
CA GLU A 124 5.37 14.93 -7.04
C GLU A 124 3.92 14.73 -6.62
N LEU A 125 3.39 15.62 -5.75
CA LEU A 125 1.98 15.59 -5.37
C LEU A 125 1.03 15.84 -6.55
N LYS A 126 1.34 16.78 -7.45
CA LYS A 126 0.54 17.04 -8.67
C LYS A 126 0.46 15.81 -9.59
N LYS A 127 1.49 14.98 -9.62
CA LYS A 127 1.49 13.73 -10.41
C LYS A 127 0.69 12.63 -9.73
N ILE A 128 0.72 12.59 -8.40
CA ILE A 128 0.11 11.53 -7.60
C ILE A 128 -1.39 11.73 -7.41
N ILE A 129 -1.82 12.93 -7.03
CA ILE A 129 -3.20 13.22 -6.57
C ILE A 129 -4.28 12.80 -7.58
N PRO A 130 -4.14 13.05 -8.90
CA PRO A 130 -5.17 12.67 -9.88
C PRO A 130 -5.42 11.17 -9.95
N GLY A 131 -4.41 10.34 -9.72
CA GLY A 131 -4.49 8.87 -9.75
C GLY A 131 -4.88 8.23 -8.42
N LEU A 132 -5.17 9.01 -7.37
CA LEU A 132 -5.49 8.46 -6.06
C LEU A 132 -6.91 7.91 -5.99
N SER A 133 -7.04 6.70 -5.44
CA SER A 133 -8.33 6.15 -5.02
C SER A 133 -8.98 7.04 -3.94
N LYS A 134 -10.31 6.96 -3.77
CA LYS A 134 -11.04 7.70 -2.72
C LYS A 134 -10.41 7.52 -1.33
N LYS A 135 -9.98 6.30 -1.03
CA LYS A 135 -9.34 5.96 0.25
C LYS A 135 -7.94 6.57 0.36
N SER A 136 -7.13 6.51 -0.70
CA SER A 136 -5.80 7.13 -0.72
C SER A 136 -5.87 8.66 -0.62
N LYS A 137 -6.92 9.29 -1.16
CA LYS A 137 -7.21 10.71 -0.95
C LYS A 137 -7.48 11.02 0.53
N MET A 138 -8.26 10.19 1.22
CA MET A 138 -8.48 10.34 2.66
C MET A 138 -7.19 10.18 3.47
N ASP A 139 -6.37 9.19 3.15
CA ASP A 139 -5.06 9.02 3.80
C ASP A 139 -4.18 10.27 3.59
N LEU A 140 -4.14 10.83 2.37
CA LEU A 140 -3.39 12.05 2.07
C LEU A 140 -3.86 13.24 2.92
N ILE A 141 -5.17 13.40 3.09
CA ILE A 141 -5.77 14.44 3.95
C ILE A 141 -5.32 14.24 5.40
N THR A 142 -5.47 13.04 5.95
CA THR A 142 -5.06 12.74 7.34
C THR A 142 -3.58 12.99 7.56
N LEU A 143 -2.72 12.58 6.62
CA LEU A 143 -1.28 12.85 6.67
C LEU A 143 -0.97 14.35 6.57
N GLY A 144 -1.70 15.07 5.71
CA GLY A 144 -1.58 16.52 5.54
C GLY A 144 -1.95 17.27 6.82
N GLN A 145 -3.09 16.95 7.42
CA GLN A 145 -3.55 17.55 8.68
C GLN A 145 -2.59 17.28 9.83
N GLY A 146 -2.09 16.04 9.97
CA GLY A 146 -1.10 15.69 11.00
C GLY A 146 0.26 16.38 10.82
N ARG A 147 0.53 16.98 9.65
CA ARG A 147 1.77 17.70 9.34
C ARG A 147 1.54 19.18 9.01
N TYR A 148 0.34 19.69 9.19
CA TYR A 148 -0.08 21.00 8.72
C TYR A 148 0.94 22.11 8.99
N ASN A 149 1.44 22.19 10.23
CA ASN A 149 2.40 23.21 10.68
C ASN A 149 3.79 23.12 10.03
N HIS A 150 4.09 22.05 9.29
CA HIS A 150 5.38 21.80 8.63
C HIS A 150 5.26 21.79 7.10
N LEU A 151 4.04 21.99 6.57
CA LEU A 151 3.79 22.07 5.13
C LEU A 151 3.92 23.51 4.66
N ASN A 152 4.43 23.71 3.44
CA ASN A 152 4.37 25.03 2.81
C ASN A 152 2.96 25.33 2.30
N MET A 153 2.66 26.62 2.12
CA MET A 153 1.35 27.07 1.65
C MET A 153 1.00 26.51 0.27
N GLU A 154 1.98 26.31 -0.61
CA GLU A 154 1.74 25.75 -1.95
C GLU A 154 1.23 24.30 -1.90
N VAL A 155 1.78 23.46 -1.02
CA VAL A 155 1.32 22.08 -0.81
C VAL A 155 -0.07 22.08 -0.18
N ILE A 156 -0.31 22.94 0.81
CA ILE A 156 -1.62 23.08 1.46
C ILE A 156 -2.67 23.45 0.41
N SER A 157 -2.47 24.54 -0.33
CA SER A 157 -3.40 25.00 -1.36
C SER A 157 -3.60 23.98 -2.47
N LEU A 158 -2.56 23.23 -2.86
CA LEU A 158 -2.70 22.14 -3.83
C LEU A 158 -3.63 21.05 -3.31
N ILE A 159 -3.41 20.55 -2.10
CA ILE A 159 -4.22 19.47 -1.53
C ILE A 159 -5.66 19.93 -1.35
N GLU A 160 -5.87 21.14 -0.83
CA GLU A 160 -7.20 21.69 -0.63
C GLU A 160 -7.97 21.86 -1.95
N LYS A 161 -7.30 22.38 -2.98
CA LYS A 161 -7.89 22.58 -4.31
C LYS A 161 -8.22 21.26 -5.00
N GLU A 162 -7.26 20.32 -5.04
CA GLU A 162 -7.41 19.07 -5.78
C GLU A 162 -8.35 18.07 -5.09
N LEU A 163 -8.46 18.14 -3.76
CA LEU A 163 -9.32 17.25 -2.99
C LEU A 163 -10.64 17.90 -2.55
N GLY A 164 -10.82 19.21 -2.75
CA GLY A 164 -12.03 19.94 -2.40
C GLY A 164 -12.29 19.98 -0.89
N VAL A 165 -11.24 19.99 -0.07
CA VAL A 165 -11.32 20.00 1.39
C VAL A 165 -10.49 21.13 1.97
N SER A 166 -10.78 21.53 3.21
CA SER A 166 -9.86 22.40 3.96
C SER A 166 -8.97 21.55 4.87
N LEU A 167 -7.66 21.70 4.73
CA LEU A 167 -6.70 21.16 5.66
C LEU A 167 -6.71 22.08 6.88
N LYS A 168 -7.20 21.57 8.01
CA LYS A 168 -7.09 22.24 9.31
C LYS A 168 -6.02 21.52 10.13
N SER A 169 -5.27 22.26 10.93
CA SER A 169 -4.44 21.65 11.97
C SER A 169 -5.35 20.85 12.91
N VAL A 170 -4.97 19.60 13.21
CA VAL A 170 -5.63 18.87 14.30
C VAL A 170 -5.10 19.46 15.60
N ASP A 171 -5.89 20.32 16.23
CA ASP A 171 -5.60 20.77 17.59
C ASP A 171 -5.97 19.62 18.53
N LEU A 172 -4.96 18.85 18.95
CA LEU A 172 -5.11 17.78 19.96
C LEU A 172 -4.93 18.36 21.37
N THR A 173 -5.39 19.58 21.61
CA THR A 173 -5.58 20.06 22.98
C THR A 173 -6.72 19.24 23.60
N PRO A 174 -6.46 18.44 24.65
CA PRO A 174 -7.54 17.75 25.35
C PRO A 174 -8.47 18.83 25.90
N VAL A 175 -9.76 18.74 25.54
CA VAL A 175 -10.81 19.46 26.26
C VAL A 175 -10.85 18.82 27.63
N VAL A 176 -10.21 19.47 28.60
CA VAL A 176 -10.39 19.17 30.02
C VAL A 176 -11.74 19.78 30.38
N GLU A 177 -12.79 18.96 30.37
CA GLU A 177 -14.02 19.25 31.13
C GLU A 177 -13.80 18.93 32.61
#